data_AF-A0A928UV37-F1
#
_entry.id   AF-A0A928UV37-F1
#
_cell.length_a   1.000
_cell.length_b   1.000
_cell.length_c   1.000
_cell.angle_alpha   90.00
_cell.angle_beta   90.00
_cell.angle_gamma   90.00
#
_symmetry.space_group_name_H-M   'P 1'
#
loop_
_entity.id
_entity.type
_entity.pdbx_description
1 polymer ?
#
loop_
_entity_poly.entity_id
_entity_poly.type
_entity_poly.pdbx_seq_one_letter_code
_entity_poly.pdbx_strand_id
1 'polypeptide(L)'
;MLSYTAHYLDKLETLLKDLGYKIRYEKGNFKTGACKLLSSKIIVVNKFSNLEVKIQALSELVQEIDADQSSLTEKQRAFYLSVKQTNLTF
;
A
#
# COMPACT_ATOMS: atom_id res chain seq x y z
N MET A 1 -3.92 14.36 -11.06
CA MET A 1 -5.03 13.77 -10.29
C MET A 1 -4.73 12.28 -10.14
N LEU A 2 -4.45 11.81 -8.93
CA LEU A 2 -4.32 10.38 -8.66
C LEU A 2 -5.70 9.75 -8.84
N SER A 3 -5.89 8.97 -9.91
CA SER A 3 -7.14 8.26 -10.12
C SER A 3 -7.20 7.10 -9.14
N TYR A 4 -7.92 7.28 -8.03
CA TYR A 4 -8.21 6.27 -7.03
C TYR A 4 -9.09 5.14 -7.60
N THR A 5 -8.47 4.29 -8.41
CA THR A 5 -9.14 3.22 -9.16
C THR A 5 -8.79 1.86 -8.56
N ALA A 6 -9.72 0.91 -8.64
CA ALA A 6 -9.49 -0.48 -8.21
C ALA A 6 -8.20 -1.07 -8.80
N HIS A 7 -7.88 -0.67 -10.03
CA HIS A 7 -6.68 -1.12 -10.74
C HIS A 7 -5.37 -0.60 -10.12
N TYR A 8 -5.38 0.61 -9.55
CA TYR A 8 -4.24 1.17 -8.84
C TYR A 8 -4.05 0.50 -7.48
N LEU A 9 -5.16 0.24 -6.78
CA LEU A 9 -5.18 -0.52 -5.53
C LEU A 9 -4.57 -1.91 -5.73
N ASP A 10 -5.04 -2.66 -6.72
CA ASP A 10 -4.58 -4.02 -7.00
C ASP A 10 -3.07 -4.06 -7.34
N LYS A 11 -2.55 -3.05 -8.04
CA LYS A 11 -1.11 -2.89 -8.28
C LYS A 11 -0.32 -2.67 -7.00
N LEU A 12 -0.78 -1.79 -6.11
CA LEU A 12 -0.16 -1.56 -4.80
C LEU A 12 -0.16 -2.85 -3.97
N GLU A 13 -1.30 -3.55 -3.94
CA GLU A 13 -1.42 -4.79 -3.19
C GLU A 13 -0.47 -5.87 -3.72
N THR A 14 -0.37 -5.99 -5.04
CA THR A 14 0.54 -6.92 -5.70
C THR A 14 1.99 -6.56 -5.42
N LEU A 15 2.34 -5.28 -5.49
CA LEU A 15 3.68 -4.79 -5.17
C LEU A 15 4.08 -5.11 -3.73
N LEU A 16 3.19 -4.85 -2.77
CA LEU A 16 3.42 -5.17 -1.37
C LEU A 16 3.55 -6.68 -1.13
N LYS A 17 2.73 -7.50 -1.79
CA LYS A 17 2.89 -8.97 -1.77
C LYS A 17 4.25 -9.42 -2.27
N ASP A 18 4.72 -8.83 -3.36
CA ASP A 18 6.02 -9.13 -3.97
C ASP A 18 7.20 -8.75 -3.07
N LEU A 19 7.05 -7.65 -2.32
CA LEU A 19 7.96 -7.23 -1.25
C LEU A 19 7.94 -8.13 0.00
N GLY A 20 7.09 -9.16 0.01
CA GLY A 20 6.92 -10.07 1.14
C GLY A 20 5.96 -9.57 2.22
N TYR A 21 5.14 -8.56 1.93
CA TYR A 21 4.07 -8.12 2.82
C TYR A 21 2.80 -8.94 2.61
N LYS A 22 2.19 -9.39 3.70
CA LYS A 22 0.89 -10.07 3.64
C LYS A 22 -0.24 -9.10 3.91
N ILE A 23 -1.13 -8.94 2.94
CA ILE A 23 -2.31 -8.10 3.08
C ILE A 23 -3.44 -8.94 3.65
N ARG A 24 -3.97 -8.53 4.81
CA ARG A 24 -5.07 -9.18 5.50
C ARG A 24 -6.24 -8.22 5.64
N TYR A 25 -7.41 -8.67 5.21
CA TYR A 25 -8.65 -7.93 5.38
C TYR A 25 -9.29 -8.30 6.70
N GLU A 26 -9.36 -7.34 7.63
CA GLU A 26 -9.99 -7.53 8.93
C GLU A 26 -11.25 -6.67 9.06
N LYS A 27 -12.21 -7.18 9.83
CA LYS A 27 -13.41 -6.44 10.23
C LYS A 27 -13.18 -5.83 11.60
N GLY A 28 -12.36 -4.78 11.67
CA GLY A 28 -12.05 -4.08 12.91
C GLY A 28 -12.39 -2.59 12.82
N ASN A 29 -12.76 -1.97 13.93
CA ASN A 29 -12.92 -0.52 14.03
C ASN A 29 -11.52 0.13 14.11
N PHE A 30 -10.75 0.02 13.02
CA PHE A 30 -9.45 0.67 12.90
C PHE A 30 -9.71 2.18 12.78
N LYS A 31 -9.36 2.95 13.81
CA LYS A 31 -9.54 4.41 13.84
C LYS A 31 -8.77 5.14 12.71
N THR A 32 -7.84 4.46 12.06
CA THR A 32 -7.02 4.91 10.94
C THR A 32 -7.14 3.86 9.82
N GLY A 33 -7.41 4.28 8.59
CA GLY A 33 -7.94 3.45 7.49
C GLY A 33 -7.15 2.19 7.08
N ALA A 34 -5.90 2.03 7.50
CA ALA A 34 -5.17 0.76 7.51
C ALA A 34 -4.09 0.78 8.61
N CYS A 35 -3.71 -0.39 9.11
CA CYS A 35 -2.66 -0.53 10.12
C CYS A 35 -1.57 -1.49 9.61
N LYS A 36 -0.31 -1.03 9.59
CA LYS A 36 0.84 -1.90 9.36
C LYS A 36 1.27 -2.57 10.65
N LEU A 37 1.43 -3.89 10.61
CA LEU A 37 2.18 -4.65 11.59
C LEU A 37 3.63 -4.78 11.09
N LEU A 38 4.45 -3.81 11.48
CA LEU A 38 5.89 -3.77 11.19
C LEU A 38 6.61 -5.05 11.64
N SER A 39 6.20 -5.63 12.78
CA SER A 39 6.84 -6.83 13.35
C SER A 39 6.65 -8.11 12.54
N SER A 40 5.65 -8.20 11.68
CA SER A 40 5.37 -9.42 10.90
C SER A 40 5.27 -9.18 9.39
N LYS A 41 5.57 -7.97 8.92
CA LYS A 41 5.32 -7.55 7.52
C LYS A 41 3.86 -7.84 7.11
N ILE A 42 2.91 -7.66 8.01
CA ILE A 42 1.48 -7.86 7.73
C ILE A 42 0.82 -6.50 7.62
N ILE A 43 0.08 -6.27 6.54
CA ILE A 43 -0.70 -5.06 6.30
C ILE A 43 -2.15 -5.41 6.53
N VAL A 44 -2.80 -4.74 7.46
CA VAL A 44 -4.20 -4.99 7.78
C VAL A 44 -5.04 -3.86 7.19
N VAL A 45 -5.90 -4.23 6.24
CA VAL A 45 -6.81 -3.29 5.55
C VAL A 45 -8.22 -3.53 6.06
N ASN A 46 -8.92 -2.48 6.46
CA ASN A 46 -10.30 -2.62 6.89
C ASN A 46 -11.20 -2.93 5.68
N LYS A 47 -11.98 -4.02 5.78
CA LYS A 47 -12.89 -4.45 4.71
C LYS A 47 -13.96 -3.39 4.41
N PHE A 48 -14.37 -2.60 5.39
CA PHE A 48 -15.38 -1.55 5.27
C PHE A 48 -14.84 -0.23 4.69
N SER A 49 -13.53 -0.08 4.52
CA SER A 49 -12.94 1.15 3.97
C SER A 49 -13.27 1.33 2.49
N ASN A 50 -13.56 2.57 2.10
CA ASN A 50 -13.70 2.98 0.71
C ASN A 50 -12.38 2.78 -0.06
N LEU A 51 -12.49 2.67 -1.39
CA LEU A 51 -11.37 2.44 -2.29
C LEU A 51 -10.29 3.53 -2.15
N GLU A 52 -10.70 4.79 -2.07
CA GLU A 52 -9.83 5.94 -1.82
C GLU A 52 -9.04 5.79 -0.52
N VAL A 53 -9.71 5.43 0.57
CA VAL A 53 -9.08 5.24 1.90
C VAL A 53 -8.06 4.09 1.85
N LYS A 54 -8.38 3.01 1.14
CA LYS A 54 -7.45 1.88 0.98
C LYS A 54 -6.22 2.27 0.17
N ILE A 55 -6.39 2.98 -0.94
CA ILE A 55 -5.28 3.45 -1.76
C ILE A 55 -4.41 4.42 -0.98
N GLN A 56 -5.02 5.41 -0.30
CA GLN A 56 -4.27 6.38 0.48
C GLN A 56 -3.42 5.67 1.53
N ALA A 57 -4.03 4.76 2.30
CA ALA A 57 -3.31 4.04 3.32
C ALA A 57 -2.19 3.16 2.74
N LEU A 58 -2.41 2.46 1.62
CA LEU A 58 -1.36 1.67 0.97
C LEU A 58 -0.26 2.55 0.36
N SER A 59 -0.58 3.73 -0.16
CA SER A 59 0.41 4.68 -0.67
C SER A 59 1.28 5.23 0.45
N GLU A 60 0.69 5.66 1.57
CA GLU A 60 1.43 6.11 2.75
C GLU A 60 2.32 4.99 3.28
N LEU A 61 1.79 3.76 3.33
CA LEU A 61 2.57 2.57 3.66
C LEU A 61 3.75 2.38 2.72
N VAL A 62 3.53 2.44 1.41
CA VAL A 62 4.61 2.31 0.42
C VAL A 62 5.68 3.40 0.58
N GLN A 63 5.33 4.61 1.03
CA GLN A 63 6.30 5.66 1.32
C GLN A 63 7.08 5.42 2.62
N GLU A 64 6.41 4.95 3.67
CA GLU A 64 7.03 4.68 4.97
C GLU A 64 7.80 3.36 5.03
N ILE A 65 7.38 2.37 4.26
CA ILE A 65 8.02 1.08 4.19
C ILE A 65 9.30 1.25 3.38
N ASP A 66 10.45 0.97 3.99
CA ASP A 66 11.69 0.83 3.24
C ASP A 66 11.68 -0.54 2.54
N ALA A 67 11.00 -0.56 1.40
CA ALA A 67 10.86 -1.74 0.57
C ALA A 67 12.19 -2.04 -0.13
N ASP A 68 12.71 -3.26 0.07
CA ASP A 68 13.93 -3.69 -0.59
C ASP A 68 13.66 -3.90 -2.09
N GLN A 69 14.20 -3.01 -2.91
CA GLN A 69 14.01 -3.02 -4.37
C GLN A 69 14.60 -4.28 -5.01
N SER A 70 15.36 -5.11 -4.29
CA SER A 70 15.89 -6.37 -4.81
C SER A 70 14.81 -7.43 -5.03
N SER A 71 13.67 -7.34 -4.33
CA SER A 71 12.54 -8.25 -4.55
C SER A 71 11.64 -7.79 -5.69
N LEU A 72 11.66 -6.50 -6.04
CA LEU A 72 10.77 -5.93 -7.05
C LEU A 72 11.27 -6.16 -8.47
N THR A 73 10.31 -6.43 -9.37
CA THR A 73 10.56 -6.38 -10.80
C THR A 73 10.80 -4.94 -11.30
N GLU A 74 11.49 -4.79 -12.43
CA GLU A 74 11.84 -3.49 -13.02
C GLU A 74 10.61 -2.56 -13.20
N LYS A 75 9.46 -3.13 -13.58
CA LYS A 75 8.19 -2.42 -13.71
C LYS A 75 7.63 -1.95 -12.37
N GLN A 76 7.66 -2.81 -11.34
CA GLN A 76 7.20 -2.45 -10.00
C GLN A 76 8.12 -1.42 -9.35
N ARG A 77 9.43 -1.52 -9.60
CA ARG A 77 10.42 -0.57 -9.10
C ARG A 77 10.19 0.83 -9.67
N ALA A 78 9.94 0.94 -10.98
CA ALA A 78 9.56 2.21 -11.61
C ALA A 78 8.25 2.77 -11.02
N PHE A 79 7.25 1.91 -10.79
CA PHE A 79 5.99 2.31 -10.15
C PHE A 79 6.20 2.79 -8.71
N TYR A 80 6.93 2.02 -7.89
CA TYR A 80 7.28 2.35 -6.51
C TYR A 80 7.99 3.69 -6.42
N LEU A 81 8.97 3.94 -7.30
CA LEU A 81 9.66 5.22 -7.39
C LEU A 81 8.70 6.36 -7.73
N SER A 82 7.80 6.19 -8.71
CA SER A 82 6.75 7.18 -9.00
C SER A 82 5.83 7.43 -7.79
N VAL A 83 5.45 6.39 -7.04
CA VAL A 83 4.63 6.56 -5.82
C VAL A 83 5.42 7.30 -4.74
N LYS A 84 6.67 6.91 -4.46
CA LYS A 84 7.52 7.58 -3.45
C LYS A 84 7.80 9.03 -3.81
N GLN A 85 8.00 9.33 -5.09
CA GLN A 85 8.30 10.66 -5.59
C GLN A 85 7.05 11.56 -5.65
N THR A 86 5.85 10.97 -5.67
CA THR A 86 4.61 11.72 -5.50
C THR A 86 4.53 12.17 -4.04
N ASN A 87 4.91 13.41 -3.77
CA ASN A 87 4.58 14.05 -2.49
C ASN A 87 3.06 14.14 -2.42
N LEU A 88 2.45 13.34 -1.53
CA LEU A 88 1.09 13.58 -1.06
C LEU A 88 1.18 14.86 -0.21
N THR A 89 1.15 16.02 -0.89
CA THR A 89 1.01 17.30 -0.22
C THR A 89 -0.42 17.36 0.31
N PHE A 90 -0.58 17.18 1.62
CA PHE A 90 -1.84 17.36 2.34
C PHE A 90 -2.12 18.84 2.59
#